data_AF-A0A964ZBR8-F1
#
_entry.id   AF-A0A964ZBR8-F1
#
_cell.length_a   1.000
_cell.length_b   1.000
_cell.length_c   1.000
_cell.angle_alpha   90.00
_cell.angle_beta   90.00
_cell.angle_gamma   90.00
#
_symmetry.space_group_name_H-M   'P 1'
#
loop_
_entity.id
_entity.type
_entity.pdbx_description
1 polymer ?
#
loop_
_entity_poly.entity_id
_entity_poly.type
_entity_poly.pdbx_seq_one_letter_code
_entity_poly.pdbx_strand_id
1 'polypeptide(L)'
;MRDERNVKDMERIHGILWSELVVLEPELESLLSFARKVGSGCRNWHDVEKGWGQFKNDIAELVGFFGRNRGHPVLGTVGAYDVVYWKLHNAVARDRRGEDRPAIGQRGRGEPLL
;
A
#
# COMPACT_ATOMS: atom_id res chain seq x y z
N MET A 1 -3.57 22.05 -0.32
CA MET A 1 -4.60 20.99 -0.34
C MET A 1 -3.90 19.73 0.13
N ARG A 2 -4.16 19.26 1.36
CA ARG A 2 -3.60 17.98 1.82
C ARG A 2 -4.41 16.90 1.12
N ASP A 3 -3.78 16.00 0.38
CA ASP A 3 -4.50 14.86 -0.21
C ASP A 3 -4.87 13.93 0.95
N GLU A 4 -6.15 13.98 1.35
CA GLU A 4 -6.69 13.23 2.50
C GLU A 4 -6.83 11.74 2.22
N ARG A 5 -6.56 11.32 0.98
CA ARG A 5 -6.71 9.93 0.54
C ARG A 5 -5.52 9.11 1.00
N ASN A 6 -5.71 8.34 2.06
CA ASN A 6 -4.78 7.31 2.50
C ASN A 6 -5.35 5.91 2.24
N VAL A 7 -4.50 4.89 2.28
CA VAL A 7 -4.91 3.51 1.99
C VAL A 7 -6.05 3.00 2.88
N LYS A 8 -6.13 3.43 4.15
CA LYS A 8 -7.19 2.98 5.08
C LYS A 8 -8.56 3.51 4.68
N ASP A 9 -8.62 4.69 4.08
CA ASP A 9 -9.87 5.21 3.55
C ASP A 9 -10.30 4.45 2.29
N MET A 10 -9.36 4.07 1.43
CA MET A 10 -9.67 3.25 0.25
C MET A 10 -10.13 1.85 0.65
N GLU A 11 -9.45 1.22 1.62
CA GLU A 11 -9.86 -0.09 2.16
C GLU A 11 -11.30 -0.04 2.70
N ARG A 12 -11.66 1.06 3.39
CA ARG A 12 -13.00 1.26 3.95
C ARG A 12 -14.06 1.54 2.88
N ILE A 13 -13.76 2.40 1.91
CA ILE A 13 -14.69 2.79 0.85
C ILE A 13 -15.07 1.59 -0.02
N HIS A 14 -14.09 0.74 -0.33
CA HIS A 14 -14.29 -0.40 -1.23
C HIS A 14 -14.57 -1.71 -0.50
N GLY A 15 -14.35 -1.78 0.83
CA GLY A 15 -14.48 -3.01 1.60
C GLY A 15 -13.47 -4.08 1.19
N ILE A 16 -12.27 -3.66 0.77
CA ILE A 16 -11.19 -4.53 0.28
C ILE A 16 -9.95 -4.22 1.10
N LEU A 17 -9.37 -5.21 1.76
CA LEU A 17 -8.16 -5.02 2.56
C LEU A 17 -6.90 -5.28 1.73
N TRP A 18 -5.83 -4.53 1.99
CA TRP A 18 -4.50 -4.79 1.40
C TRP A 18 -4.06 -6.24 1.62
N SER A 19 -4.29 -6.78 2.82
CA SER A 19 -3.92 -8.16 3.15
C SER A 19 -4.64 -9.19 2.28
N GLU A 20 -5.89 -8.94 1.90
CA GLU A 20 -6.64 -9.83 1.01
C GLU A 20 -6.07 -9.77 -0.41
N LEU A 21 -5.72 -8.57 -0.88
CA LEU A 21 -5.09 -8.39 -2.18
C LEU A 21 -3.75 -9.09 -2.26
N VAL A 22 -2.90 -9.03 -1.22
CA VAL A 22 -1.61 -9.73 -1.20
C VAL A 22 -1.77 -11.25 -1.15
N VAL A 23 -2.79 -11.77 -0.47
CA VAL A 23 -3.08 -13.21 -0.49
C VAL A 23 -3.47 -13.68 -1.89
N LEU A 24 -4.27 -12.88 -2.60
CA LEU A 24 -4.72 -13.18 -3.95
C LEU A 24 -3.64 -12.93 -5.01
N GLU A 25 -2.77 -11.94 -4.78
CA GLU A 25 -1.70 -11.50 -5.67
C GLU A 25 -0.41 -11.19 -4.89
N PRO A 26 0.42 -12.20 -4.61
CA PRO A 26 1.62 -12.04 -3.78
C PRO A 26 2.69 -11.11 -4.36
N GLU A 27 2.68 -10.87 -5.68
CA GLU A 27 3.62 -9.94 -6.32
C GLU A 27 3.44 -8.49 -5.81
N LEU A 28 2.26 -8.16 -5.28
CA LEU A 28 1.99 -6.87 -4.65
C LEU A 28 2.90 -6.57 -3.44
N GLU A 29 3.30 -7.59 -2.68
CA GLU A 29 4.22 -7.40 -1.54
C GLU A 29 5.65 -7.08 -2.01
N SER A 30 6.06 -7.69 -3.14
CA SER A 30 7.33 -7.38 -3.80
C SER A 30 7.35 -5.94 -4.31
N LEU A 31 6.26 -5.49 -4.94
CA LEU A 31 6.07 -4.11 -5.35
C LEU A 31 6.10 -3.14 -4.18
N LEU A 32 5.47 -3.47 -3.05
CA LEU A 32 5.51 -2.65 -1.84
C LEU A 32 6.93 -2.54 -1.27
N SER A 33 7.68 -3.63 -1.24
CA SER A 33 9.08 -3.63 -0.84
C SER A 33 9.92 -2.72 -1.75
N PHE A 34 9.69 -2.78 -3.06
CA PHE A 34 10.38 -1.92 -4.03
C PHE A 34 10.00 -0.44 -3.88
N ALA A 35 8.71 -0.13 -3.69
CA ALA A 35 8.22 1.22 -3.43
C ALA A 35 8.87 1.84 -2.18
N ARG A 36 9.00 1.07 -1.10
CA ARG A 36 9.71 1.51 0.12
C ARG A 36 11.19 1.82 -0.15
N LYS A 37 11.88 0.98 -0.94
CA LYS A 37 13.28 1.20 -1.32
C LYS A 37 13.44 2.49 -2.12
N VAL A 38 12.57 2.72 -3.10
CA VAL A 38 12.57 3.95 -3.91
C VAL A 38 12.30 5.17 -3.02
N GLY A 39 11.27 5.10 -2.18
CA GLY A 39 10.92 6.17 -1.25
C GLY A 39 12.05 6.55 -0.30
N SER A 40 12.91 5.59 0.10
CA SER A 40 14.08 5.88 0.94
C SER A 40 15.08 6.87 0.31
N GLY A 41 15.11 6.94 -1.02
CA GLY A 41 15.94 7.88 -1.78
C GLY A 41 15.28 9.23 -2.04
N CYS A 42 13.98 9.37 -1.84
CA CYS A 42 13.23 10.60 -2.10
C CYS A 42 13.46 11.63 -0.99
N ARG A 43 13.83 12.86 -1.37
CA ARG A 43 14.07 13.98 -0.45
C ARG A 43 13.00 15.06 -0.53
N ASN A 44 12.27 15.12 -1.64
CA ASN A 44 11.24 16.10 -1.90
C ASN A 44 10.11 15.47 -2.73
N TRP A 45 9.03 16.25 -2.94
CA TRP A 45 7.87 15.81 -3.70
C TRP A 45 8.17 15.47 -5.17
N HIS A 46 9.11 16.17 -5.79
CA HIS A 46 9.52 15.88 -7.17
C HIS A 46 10.17 14.49 -7.29
N ASP A 47 10.99 14.11 -6.31
CA ASP A 47 11.58 12.77 -6.24
C ASP A 47 10.49 11.70 -6.07
N VAL A 48 9.44 11.99 -5.28
CA VAL A 48 8.31 11.09 -5.07
C VAL A 48 7.55 10.87 -6.37
N GLU A 49 7.19 11.92 -7.10
CA GLU A 49 6.48 11.80 -8.38
C GLU A 49 7.30 11.02 -9.41
N LYS A 50 8.61 11.29 -9.49
CA LYS A 50 9.52 10.56 -10.39
C LYS A 50 9.64 9.09 -9.99
N GLY A 51 9.80 8.82 -8.70
CA GLY A 51 9.85 7.47 -8.14
C GLY A 51 8.52 6.74 -8.25
N TRP A 52 7.40 7.45 -8.27
CA TRP A 52 6.07 6.87 -8.43
C TRP A 52 5.79 6.43 -9.87
N GLY A 53 6.24 7.20 -10.85
CA GLY A 53 5.95 6.96 -12.27
C GLY A 53 6.28 5.55 -12.76
N GLN A 54 7.29 4.91 -12.19
CA GLN A 54 7.72 3.55 -12.52
C GLN A 54 6.73 2.45 -12.08
N PHE A 55 5.86 2.70 -11.10
CA PHE A 55 4.93 1.67 -10.58
C PHE A 55 3.60 1.60 -11.34
N LYS A 56 3.27 2.62 -12.15
CA LYS A 56 1.93 2.75 -12.74
C LYS A 56 1.57 1.57 -13.66
N ASN A 57 2.53 1.09 -14.44
CA ASN A 57 2.32 -0.03 -15.36
C ASN A 57 2.17 -1.34 -14.60
N ASP A 58 3.05 -1.60 -13.63
CA ASP A 58 3.02 -2.82 -12.82
C ASP A 58 1.69 -2.96 -12.05
N ILE A 59 1.17 -1.85 -11.52
CA ILE A 59 -0.15 -1.83 -10.86
C ILE A 59 -1.26 -2.17 -11.85
N ALA A 60 -1.26 -1.51 -13.01
CA ALA A 60 -2.28 -1.73 -14.04
C ALA A 60 -2.25 -3.15 -14.60
N GLU A 61 -1.10 -3.83 -14.57
CA GLU A 61 -0.96 -5.23 -14.94
C GLU A 61 -1.54 -6.18 -13.88
N LEU A 62 -1.32 -5.91 -12.60
CA LEU A 62 -1.72 -6.80 -11.51
C LEU A 62 -3.15 -6.62 -11.02
N VAL A 63 -3.68 -5.39 -11.05
CA VAL A 63 -5.01 -5.06 -10.51
C VAL A 63 -5.79 -4.10 -11.39
N GLY A 64 -7.10 -4.08 -11.21
CA GLY A 64 -8.04 -3.30 -12.00
C GLY A 64 -8.41 -3.97 -13.33
N PHE A 65 -9.06 -3.20 -14.21
CA PHE A 65 -9.72 -3.75 -15.40
C PHE A 65 -8.83 -3.97 -16.62
N PHE A 66 -7.59 -3.48 -16.60
CA PHE A 66 -6.70 -3.50 -17.77
C PHE A 66 -5.60 -4.56 -17.68
N GLY A 67 -5.52 -5.29 -16.57
CA GLY A 67 -4.45 -6.22 -16.26
C GLY A 67 -4.78 -7.70 -16.43
N ARG A 68 -3.83 -8.54 -16.02
CA ARG A 68 -3.93 -10.01 -16.02
C ARG A 68 -5.12 -10.52 -15.22
N ASN A 69 -5.53 -9.76 -14.19
CA ASN A 69 -6.59 -10.10 -13.26
C ASN A 69 -7.93 -9.41 -13.57
N ARG A 70 -8.14 -8.85 -14.77
CA ARG A 70 -9.36 -8.09 -15.13
C ARG A 70 -10.69 -8.82 -14.90
N GLY A 71 -10.70 -10.16 -14.96
CA GLY A 71 -11.90 -10.99 -14.74
C GLY A 71 -12.06 -11.49 -13.32
N HIS A 72 -11.12 -11.20 -12.42
CA HIS A 72 -11.14 -11.68 -11.04
C HIS A 72 -12.12 -10.82 -10.21
N PRO A 73 -13.01 -11.41 -9.40
CA PRO A 73 -14.08 -10.69 -8.70
C PRO A 73 -13.59 -9.62 -7.71
N VAL A 74 -12.39 -9.78 -7.17
CA VAL A 74 -11.73 -8.79 -6.29
C VAL A 74 -10.64 -8.00 -7.02
N LEU A 75 -9.55 -8.65 -7.45
CA LEU A 75 -8.40 -8.02 -8.12
C LEU A 75 -8.75 -7.22 -9.39
N GLY A 76 -9.81 -7.59 -10.11
CA GLY A 76 -10.23 -6.90 -11.34
C GLY A 76 -11.01 -5.61 -11.10
N THR A 77 -11.19 -5.16 -9.85
CA THR A 77 -12.07 -4.02 -9.51
C THR A 77 -11.31 -2.70 -9.41
N VAL A 78 -12.03 -1.57 -9.55
CA VAL A 78 -11.51 -0.23 -9.23
C VAL A 78 -11.00 -0.17 -7.80
N GLY A 79 -11.71 -0.80 -6.85
CA GLY A 79 -11.33 -0.78 -5.45
C GLY A 79 -9.99 -1.45 -5.19
N ALA A 80 -9.70 -2.56 -5.86
CA ALA A 80 -8.38 -3.19 -5.80
C ALA A 80 -7.29 -2.26 -6.35
N TYR A 81 -7.55 -1.60 -7.49
CA TYR A 81 -6.61 -0.63 -8.05
C TYR A 81 -6.36 0.55 -7.09
N ASP A 82 -7.40 1.14 -6.51
CA ASP A 82 -7.28 2.30 -5.62
C ASP A 82 -6.53 1.96 -4.32
N VAL A 83 -6.81 0.80 -3.71
CA VAL A 83 -6.09 0.34 -2.51
C VAL A 83 -4.60 0.14 -2.83
N VAL A 84 -4.27 -0.54 -3.94
CA VAL A 84 -2.86 -0.77 -4.34
C VAL A 84 -2.17 0.55 -4.68
N TYR A 85 -2.83 1.42 -5.46
CA TYR A 85 -2.33 2.73 -5.84
C TYR A 85 -1.89 3.51 -4.59
N TRP A 86 -2.79 3.66 -3.62
CA TRP A 86 -2.50 4.46 -2.43
C TRP A 86 -1.52 3.78 -1.48
N LYS A 87 -1.51 2.43 -1.38
CA LYS A 87 -0.51 1.71 -0.58
C LYS A 87 0.90 1.98 -1.10
N LEU A 88 1.12 1.81 -2.41
CA LEU A 88 2.43 1.96 -3.02
C LEU A 88 2.86 3.42 -3.10
N HIS A 89 1.95 4.33 -3.46
CA HIS A 89 2.24 5.76 -3.49
C HIS A 89 2.66 6.29 -2.11
N ASN A 90 1.95 5.90 -1.05
CA ASN A 90 2.32 6.28 0.32
C ASN A 90 3.67 5.70 0.74
N ALA A 91 4.02 4.50 0.27
CA ALA A 91 5.33 3.91 0.52
C ALA A 91 6.47 4.72 -0.14
N VAL A 92 6.28 5.18 -1.37
CA VAL A 92 7.24 6.09 -2.04
C VAL A 92 7.30 7.44 -1.34
N ALA A 93 6.16 8.00 -0.95
CA ALA A 93 6.06 9.27 -0.23
C ALA A 93 6.56 9.19 1.22
N ARG A 94 6.85 7.99 1.72
CA ARG A 94 7.17 7.68 3.12
C ARG A 94 6.08 8.15 4.11
N ASP A 95 4.83 8.21 3.68
CA ASP A 95 3.71 8.57 4.55
C ASP A 95 3.34 7.35 5.42
N ARG A 96 3.72 7.39 6.70
CA ARG A 96 3.47 6.33 7.68
C ARG A 96 2.05 6.33 8.25
N ARG A 97 1.17 7.25 7.83
CA ARG A 97 -0.21 7.33 8.36
C ARG A 97 -1.09 6.13 7.98
N GLY A 98 -0.64 5.27 7.06
CA GLY A 98 -1.35 4.05 6.64
C GLY A 98 -0.61 2.73 6.88
N GLU A 99 0.45 2.72 7.70
CA GLU A 99 1.16 1.49 8.06
C GLU A 99 0.33 0.63 9.03
N ASP A 100 0.09 -0.63 8.66
CA ASP A 100 -0.30 -1.65 9.63
C ASP A 100 0.84 -1.79 10.62
N ARG A 101 0.70 -1.18 11.80
CA ARG A 101 1.60 -1.47 12.90
C ARG A 101 1.51 -2.96 13.17
N PRO A 102 2.61 -3.73 13.14
CA PRO A 102 2.61 -5.03 13.78
C PRO A 102 2.17 -4.78 15.23
N ALA A 103 1.25 -5.62 15.74
CA ALA A 103 0.84 -5.55 17.13
C ALA A 103 2.09 -5.70 18.00
N ILE A 104 2.64 -4.57 18.46
CA ILE A 104 3.68 -4.55 19.46
C ILE A 104 2.98 -5.05 20.71
N GLY A 105 3.20 -6.33 21.02
CA GLY A 105 2.77 -6.94 22.27
C GLY A 105 3.14 -5.99 23.40
N GLN A 106 2.13 -5.63 24.21
CA GLN A 106 2.33 -4.83 25.39
C GLN A 106 3.39 -5.53 26.26
N ARG A 107 4.63 -5.01 26.28
CA ARG A 107 5.54 -5.31 27.39
C ARG A 107 4.93 -4.65 28.61
N GLY A 108 4.38 -5.50 29.47
CA GLY A 108 3.77 -5.12 30.74
C GLY A 108 4.69 -4.19 31.52
N ARG A 109 4.11 -3.09 31.97
CA ARG A 109 4.57 -2.34 33.14
C ARG A 109 4.02 -3.03 34.39
N GLY A 110 4.88 -3.24 35.39
CA GLY A 110 4.56 -3.76 36.73
C GLY A 110 5.03 -5.22 36.89
N GLU A 111 5.84 -5.62 37.87
CA GLU A 111 6.28 -5.02 39.13
C GLU A 111 7.58 -5.71 39.60
N PRO A 112 8.31 -5.14 40.60
CA PRO A 112 9.45 -5.79 41.22
C PRO A 112 9.01 -6.68 42.38
N LEU A 113 9.50 -7.92 42.46
CA LEU A 113 9.52 -8.73 43.69
C LEU A 113 10.66 -9.75 43.62
N LEU A 114 11.76 -9.45 44.30
CA LEU A 114 12.38 -10.23 45.38
C LEU A 114 13.63 -9.48 45.89
#